data_AF-A0A7Y2G133-F1
#
_entry.id   AF-A0A7Y2G133-F1
#
_cell.length_a   1.000
_cell.length_b   1.000
_cell.length_c   1.000
_cell.angle_alpha   90.00
_cell.angle_beta   90.00
_cell.angle_gamma   90.00
#
_symmetry.space_group_name_H-M   'P 1'
#
loop_
_entity.id
_entity.type
_entity.pdbx_description
1 polymer ?
#
loop_
_entity_poly.entity_id
_entity_poly.type
_entity_poly.pdbx_seq_one_letter_code
_entity_poly.pdbx_strand_id
1 'polypeptide(L)'
;MNERLRAEYQTRREHLVEYFASLDETGYSGRVGLFELIARTHQLRLGGARSGDPVVSDSVSILNDFLEDPHGDMFWMLPMAALQVVGAEVLPRDVLKRMRDQWRTYTPYRGDTENHWLMYYASLLIMSERYPADASSTWFNGRSSNENRAEATAYLKHWFRLVLESGQCEFDSPHYLPMYLAPLALIRGFSTNEEMRHEADVMLDVLVADFAADSLNGLYVGAFSRIYPEPVLARARNPSTTFSWLLFGNVPLNPDAINIILRRTGYRPHAAAVLLAISGYEPAPELYRAATDRSTPYVHRELKRSRNHLRYARRRYAEVFKYAYVRKEFAMGSIATLPADVGDESLRGTGLVQPIQQHTWELFWNTGDPGDEGNLLFAIHPYSSADEMGLFFPEEPRMMTKLVVSQEKPTYDLASKWTGGSPYE
;
A
#
# COMPACT_ATOMS: atom_id res chain seq x y z
N MET A 1 -24.21 -6.05 -7.95
CA MET A 1 -23.32 -6.54 -9.02
C MET A 1 -24.09 -7.37 -10.02
N ASN A 2 -24.04 -7.02 -11.31
CA ASN A 2 -24.54 -7.92 -12.37
C ASN A 2 -23.84 -9.28 -12.12
N GLU A 3 -24.61 -10.36 -12.01
CA GLU A 3 -24.10 -11.69 -11.63
C GLU A 3 -22.86 -12.10 -12.43
N ARG A 4 -22.78 -11.65 -13.69
CA ARG A 4 -21.59 -11.82 -14.53
C ARG A 4 -20.33 -11.16 -13.96
N LEU A 5 -20.37 -9.86 -13.62
CA LEU A 5 -19.20 -9.15 -13.07
C LEU A 5 -18.77 -9.76 -11.73
N ARG A 6 -19.75 -10.27 -10.96
CA ARG A 6 -19.50 -10.99 -9.71
C ARG A 6 -18.72 -12.26 -9.99
N ALA A 7 -19.20 -13.09 -10.91
CA ALA A 7 -18.53 -14.31 -11.30
C ALA A 7 -17.11 -14.05 -11.82
N GLU A 8 -16.93 -13.06 -12.70
CA GLU A 8 -15.61 -12.68 -13.22
C GLU A 8 -14.65 -12.25 -12.10
N TYR A 9 -15.13 -11.46 -11.13
CA TYR A 9 -14.34 -11.09 -9.95
C TYR A 9 -13.98 -12.31 -9.09
N GLN A 10 -14.92 -13.22 -8.83
CA GLN A 10 -14.65 -14.44 -8.07
C GLN A 10 -13.62 -15.33 -8.75
N THR A 11 -13.73 -15.53 -10.08
CA THR A 11 -12.72 -16.27 -10.85
C THR A 11 -11.33 -15.65 -10.73
N ARG A 12 -11.21 -14.32 -10.79
CA ARG A 12 -9.92 -13.64 -10.58
C ARG A 12 -9.39 -13.82 -9.16
N ARG A 13 -10.26 -13.77 -8.13
CA ARG A 13 -9.85 -14.03 -6.74
C ARG A 13 -9.28 -15.44 -6.57
N GLU A 14 -9.97 -16.44 -7.07
CA GLU A 14 -9.54 -17.85 -7.00
C GLU A 14 -8.20 -18.04 -7.72
N HIS A 15 -8.10 -17.54 -8.95
CA HIS A 15 -6.87 -17.61 -9.75
C HIS A 15 -5.69 -16.91 -9.07
N LEU A 16 -5.90 -15.75 -8.43
CA LEU A 16 -4.83 -15.04 -7.74
C LEU A 16 -4.27 -15.84 -6.56
N VAL A 17 -5.18 -16.41 -5.76
CA VAL A 17 -4.82 -17.21 -4.59
C VAL A 17 -4.10 -18.48 -5.05
N GLU A 18 -4.58 -19.15 -6.09
CA GLU A 18 -3.92 -20.29 -6.71
C GLU A 18 -2.51 -19.97 -7.19
N TYR A 19 -2.36 -18.88 -7.95
CA TYR A 19 -1.08 -18.45 -8.47
C TYR A 19 -0.04 -18.24 -7.35
N PHE A 20 -0.36 -17.45 -6.32
CA PHE A 20 0.59 -17.18 -5.24
C PHE A 20 0.80 -18.39 -4.32
N ALA A 21 -0.17 -19.30 -4.22
CA ALA A 21 -0.01 -20.52 -3.46
C ALA A 21 0.94 -21.51 -4.14
N SER A 22 0.93 -21.60 -5.47
CA SER A 22 1.75 -22.53 -6.26
C SER A 22 3.21 -22.10 -6.46
N LEU A 23 3.63 -20.96 -5.91
CA LEU A 23 4.99 -20.48 -6.12
C LEU A 23 5.99 -21.27 -5.28
N ASP A 24 6.74 -22.18 -5.91
CA ASP A 24 7.55 -23.18 -5.20
C ASP A 24 9.03 -22.85 -5.04
N GLU A 25 9.54 -21.79 -5.70
CA GLU A 25 10.85 -21.09 -5.50
C GLU A 25 11.38 -20.38 -6.77
N THR A 26 10.62 -20.24 -7.86
CA THR A 26 11.16 -19.65 -9.10
C THR A 26 10.74 -18.20 -9.31
N GLY A 27 11.56 -17.27 -8.82
CA GLY A 27 11.46 -15.83 -9.13
C GLY A 27 12.63 -15.04 -8.52
N TYR A 28 12.87 -13.83 -9.01
CA TYR A 28 14.07 -12.97 -8.81
C TYR A 28 14.52 -12.73 -7.34
N SER A 29 13.73 -13.14 -6.34
CA SER A 29 14.01 -13.06 -4.89
C SER A 29 14.31 -14.39 -4.19
N GLY A 30 14.19 -15.54 -4.88
CA GLY A 30 14.59 -16.86 -4.41
C GLY A 30 13.89 -17.46 -3.17
N ARG A 31 12.93 -16.76 -2.53
CA ARG A 31 12.15 -17.30 -1.39
C ARG A 31 10.67 -16.90 -1.46
N VAL A 32 9.81 -17.82 -1.04
CA VAL A 32 8.38 -17.63 -0.74
C VAL A 32 8.23 -16.63 0.41
N GLY A 33 7.43 -15.58 0.22
CA GLY A 33 7.17 -14.56 1.24
C GLY A 33 6.00 -14.93 2.15
N LEU A 34 5.76 -14.08 3.17
CA LEU A 34 4.64 -14.28 4.09
C LEU A 34 3.27 -14.15 3.38
N PHE A 35 3.14 -13.36 2.32
CA PHE A 35 1.89 -13.24 1.57
C PHE A 35 1.56 -14.50 0.76
N GLU A 36 2.56 -15.13 0.16
CA GLU A 36 2.43 -16.42 -0.49
C GLU A 36 2.06 -17.52 0.52
N LEU A 37 2.67 -17.50 1.72
CA LEU A 37 2.27 -18.41 2.80
C LEU A 37 0.81 -18.23 3.23
N ILE A 38 0.28 -17.00 3.19
CA ILE A 38 -1.15 -16.74 3.44
C ILE A 38 -2.00 -17.42 2.36
N ALA A 39 -1.64 -17.28 1.09
CA ALA A 39 -2.35 -17.91 -0.02
C ALA A 39 -2.34 -19.45 0.12
N ARG A 40 -1.17 -20.04 0.36
CA ARG A 40 -1.00 -21.48 0.62
C ARG A 40 -1.87 -21.94 1.78
N THR A 41 -1.77 -21.28 2.92
CA THR A 41 -2.52 -21.64 4.13
C THR A 41 -4.02 -21.49 3.93
N HIS A 42 -4.45 -20.48 3.17
CA HIS A 42 -5.84 -20.32 2.79
C HIS A 42 -6.35 -21.48 1.93
N GLN A 43 -5.59 -21.91 0.92
CA GLN A 43 -5.95 -23.07 0.09
C GLN A 43 -6.00 -24.37 0.90
N LEU A 44 -5.01 -24.59 1.77
CA LEU A 44 -4.98 -25.74 2.66
C LEU A 44 -6.23 -25.79 3.53
N ARG A 45 -6.64 -24.65 4.09
CA ARG A 45 -7.87 -24.52 4.88
C ARG A 45 -9.11 -24.88 4.05
N LEU A 46 -9.23 -24.37 2.82
CA LEU A 46 -10.35 -24.67 1.92
C LEU A 46 -10.38 -26.14 1.49
N GLY A 47 -9.21 -26.75 1.30
CA GLY A 47 -9.04 -28.17 0.99
C GLY A 47 -9.28 -29.11 2.18
N GLY A 48 -9.58 -28.57 3.35
CA GLY A 48 -9.85 -29.35 4.56
C GLY A 48 -8.60 -29.92 5.24
N ALA A 49 -7.40 -29.47 4.85
CA ALA A 49 -6.15 -29.87 5.48
C ALA A 49 -6.13 -29.46 6.95
N ARG A 50 -5.49 -30.28 7.78
CA ARG A 50 -5.39 -30.11 9.23
C ARG A 50 -3.93 -30.13 9.67
N SER A 51 -3.70 -29.62 10.87
CA SER A 51 -2.40 -29.68 11.53
C SER A 51 -1.87 -31.12 11.56
N GLY A 52 -0.67 -31.33 11.02
CA GLY A 52 0.00 -32.63 10.94
C GLY A 52 -0.07 -33.28 9.55
N ASP A 53 -0.88 -32.76 8.63
CA ASP A 53 -0.88 -33.23 7.25
C ASP A 53 0.46 -32.89 6.57
N PRO A 54 1.04 -33.81 5.77
CA PRO A 54 2.34 -33.57 5.10
C PRO A 54 2.37 -32.29 4.26
N VAL A 55 1.25 -31.94 3.63
CA VAL A 55 1.11 -30.73 2.80
C VAL A 55 1.26 -29.42 3.60
N VAL A 56 1.05 -29.47 4.92
CA VAL A 56 1.25 -28.33 5.83
C VAL A 56 2.74 -28.16 6.19
N SER A 57 3.52 -29.24 6.13
CA SER A 57 4.93 -29.28 6.57
C SER A 57 5.81 -28.29 5.80
N ASP A 58 5.63 -28.17 4.49
CA ASP A 58 6.44 -27.26 3.66
C ASP A 58 6.18 -25.79 4.02
N SER A 59 4.91 -25.43 4.25
CA SER A 59 4.54 -24.09 4.70
C SER A 59 5.09 -23.78 6.09
N VAL A 60 5.10 -24.77 6.98
CA VAL A 60 5.70 -24.64 8.32
C VAL A 60 7.23 -24.48 8.23
N SER A 61 7.89 -25.22 7.35
CA SER A 61 9.34 -25.10 7.15
C SER A 61 9.73 -23.70 6.70
N ILE A 62 9.05 -23.14 5.70
CA ILE A 62 9.32 -21.77 5.23
C ILE A 62 8.99 -20.75 6.32
N LEU A 63 7.87 -20.93 7.04
CA LEU A 63 7.50 -20.05 8.14
C LEU A 63 8.56 -20.05 9.24
N ASN A 64 9.22 -21.19 9.52
CA ASN A 64 10.26 -21.26 10.55
C ASN A 64 11.41 -20.28 10.31
N ASP A 65 11.82 -20.06 9.06
CA ASP A 65 12.84 -19.06 8.71
C ASP A 65 12.43 -17.65 9.16
N PHE A 66 11.16 -17.27 8.93
CA PHE A 66 10.61 -15.99 9.40
C PHE A 66 10.43 -15.94 10.92
N LEU A 67 10.32 -17.10 11.57
CA LEU A 67 10.21 -17.20 13.02
C LEU A 67 11.55 -17.05 13.74
N GLU A 68 12.65 -17.45 13.10
CA GLU A 68 14.00 -17.40 13.65
C GLU A 68 14.57 -15.98 13.66
N ASP A 69 14.32 -15.18 12.62
CA ASP A 69 14.81 -13.81 12.49
C ASP A 69 13.69 -12.84 12.05
N PRO A 70 12.78 -12.44 12.95
CA PRO A 70 11.74 -11.47 12.61
C PRO A 70 12.34 -10.10 12.29
N HIS A 71 12.05 -9.60 11.08
CA HIS A 71 12.53 -8.30 10.59
C HIS A 71 11.51 -7.67 9.63
N GLY A 72 11.65 -6.36 9.39
CA GLY A 72 10.79 -5.62 8.44
C GLY A 72 9.64 -4.85 9.09
N ASP A 73 9.54 -4.89 10.42
CA ASP A 73 8.67 -4.03 11.23
C ASP A 73 7.18 -4.16 10.87
N MET A 74 6.51 -3.06 10.48
CA MET A 74 5.12 -3.09 10.02
C MET A 74 4.92 -3.97 8.76
N PHE A 75 5.95 -4.12 7.91
CA PHE A 75 5.91 -5.05 6.76
C PHE A 75 5.98 -6.51 7.18
N TRP A 76 6.46 -6.80 8.39
CA TRP A 76 6.29 -8.11 9.03
C TRP A 76 4.93 -8.22 9.72
N MET A 77 4.51 -7.19 10.47
CA MET A 77 3.27 -7.22 11.27
C MET A 77 2.04 -7.55 10.41
N LEU A 78 1.88 -6.91 9.26
CA LEU A 78 0.70 -7.07 8.42
C LEU A 78 0.51 -8.52 7.94
N PRO A 79 1.45 -9.10 7.17
CA PRO A 79 1.28 -10.47 6.71
C PRO A 79 1.38 -11.49 7.86
N MET A 80 2.14 -11.22 8.93
CA MET A 80 2.19 -12.12 10.09
C MET A 80 0.85 -12.17 10.83
N ALA A 81 0.17 -11.04 11.03
CA ALA A 81 -1.16 -11.00 11.64
C ALA A 81 -2.18 -11.76 10.78
N ALA A 82 -2.17 -11.51 9.46
CA ALA A 82 -3.04 -12.21 8.54
C ALA A 82 -2.80 -13.74 8.53
N LEU A 83 -1.54 -14.18 8.50
CA LEU A 83 -1.18 -15.60 8.53
C LEU A 83 -1.63 -16.28 9.83
N GLN A 84 -1.53 -15.61 10.99
CA GLN A 84 -2.00 -16.16 12.26
C GLN A 84 -3.53 -16.34 12.30
N VAL A 85 -4.29 -15.45 11.66
CA VAL A 85 -5.73 -15.61 11.59
C VAL A 85 -6.13 -16.67 10.58
N VAL A 86 -5.58 -16.63 9.36
CA VAL A 86 -5.89 -17.58 8.28
C VAL A 86 -5.44 -19.00 8.64
N GLY A 87 -4.28 -19.13 9.28
CA GLY A 87 -3.68 -20.40 9.66
C GLY A 87 -4.16 -20.99 10.99
N ALA A 88 -5.11 -20.34 11.68
CA ALA A 88 -5.57 -20.77 13.00
C ALA A 88 -6.00 -22.24 13.09
N GLU A 89 -6.61 -22.76 12.02
CA GLU A 89 -7.15 -24.13 11.96
C GLU A 89 -6.22 -25.13 11.25
N VAL A 90 -5.17 -24.64 10.60
CA VAL A 90 -4.29 -25.42 9.71
C VAL A 90 -2.90 -25.58 10.32
N LEU A 91 -2.34 -24.51 10.86
CA LEU A 91 -0.97 -24.50 11.38
C LEU A 91 -0.87 -25.26 12.70
N PRO A 92 0.26 -25.96 12.96
CA PRO A 92 0.49 -26.63 14.23
C PRO A 92 0.43 -25.69 15.43
N ARG A 93 -0.04 -26.20 16.57
CA ARG A 93 -0.22 -25.41 17.81
C ARG A 93 1.10 -24.82 18.34
N ASP A 94 2.19 -25.55 18.22
CA ASP A 94 3.53 -25.11 18.62
C ASP A 94 4.03 -23.96 17.72
N VAL A 95 3.74 -24.02 16.41
CA VAL A 95 4.02 -22.94 15.45
C VAL A 95 3.20 -21.71 15.78
N LEU A 96 1.88 -21.85 15.99
CA LEU A 96 1.01 -20.74 16.41
C LEU A 96 1.49 -20.10 17.72
N LYS A 97 1.97 -20.91 18.68
CA LYS A 97 2.55 -20.41 19.94
C LYS A 97 3.82 -19.60 19.69
N ARG A 98 4.72 -20.06 18.80
CA ARG A 98 5.94 -19.31 18.43
C ARG A 98 5.59 -18.00 17.71
N MET A 99 4.67 -18.04 16.75
CA MET A 99 4.15 -16.86 16.06
C MET A 99 3.57 -15.84 17.07
N ARG A 100 2.81 -16.31 18.07
CA ARG A 100 2.30 -15.42 19.14
C ARG A 100 3.43 -14.84 19.98
N ASP A 101 4.44 -15.65 20.32
CA ASP A 101 5.56 -15.20 21.16
C ASP A 101 6.40 -14.10 20.50
N GLN A 102 6.47 -14.06 19.16
CA GLN A 102 7.14 -12.95 18.45
C GLN A 102 6.52 -11.58 18.73
N TRP A 103 5.19 -11.50 18.92
CA TRP A 103 4.54 -10.25 19.31
C TRP A 103 4.88 -9.79 20.74
N ARG A 104 5.62 -10.61 21.51
CA ARG A 104 6.21 -10.25 22.80
C ARG A 104 7.69 -9.90 22.66
N THR A 105 8.44 -10.62 21.83
CA THR A 105 9.91 -10.55 21.79
C THR A 105 10.47 -9.67 20.67
N TYR A 106 9.75 -9.50 19.57
CA TYR A 106 10.12 -8.61 18.49
C TYR A 106 9.43 -7.26 18.67
N THR A 107 10.21 -6.17 18.62
CA THR A 107 9.73 -4.79 18.83
C THR A 107 9.68 -4.03 17.50
N PRO A 108 8.66 -4.26 16.64
CA PRO A 108 8.56 -3.64 15.33
C PRO A 108 8.46 -2.11 15.44
N TYR A 109 9.25 -1.42 14.63
CA TYR A 109 9.11 0.03 14.46
C TYR A 109 7.80 0.35 13.72
N ARG A 110 6.97 1.24 14.24
CA ARG A 110 5.71 1.60 13.57
C ARG A 110 5.94 2.22 12.18
N GLY A 111 7.06 2.89 11.97
CA GLY A 111 7.31 3.69 10.77
C GLY A 111 6.93 5.16 10.91
N ASP A 112 7.30 5.92 9.89
CA ASP A 112 7.19 7.38 9.77
C ASP A 112 6.14 7.85 8.74
N THR A 113 5.63 6.94 7.90
CA THR A 113 4.68 7.27 6.83
C THR A 113 3.25 6.83 7.13
N GLU A 114 2.28 7.40 6.42
CA GLU A 114 0.86 7.11 6.63
C GLU A 114 0.54 5.63 6.36
N ASN A 115 1.09 5.05 5.29
CA ASN A 115 0.89 3.62 4.99
C ASN A 115 1.46 2.73 6.10
N HIS A 116 2.63 3.08 6.66
CA HIS A 116 3.26 2.31 7.73
C HIS A 116 2.36 2.24 8.98
N TRP A 117 1.78 3.38 9.36
CA TRP A 117 0.89 3.44 10.52
C TRP A 117 -0.39 2.65 10.30
N LEU A 118 -0.98 2.72 9.09
CA LEU A 118 -2.17 1.93 8.77
C LEU A 118 -1.89 0.43 8.87
N MET A 119 -0.76 -0.04 8.31
CA MET A 119 -0.32 -1.44 8.44
C MET A 119 -0.13 -1.85 9.89
N TYR A 120 0.58 -1.02 10.67
CA TYR A 120 0.85 -1.27 12.08
C TYR A 120 -0.43 -1.40 12.91
N TYR A 121 -1.32 -0.42 12.83
CA TYR A 121 -2.52 -0.38 13.65
C TYR A 121 -3.62 -1.35 13.19
N ALA A 122 -3.73 -1.64 11.88
CA ALA A 122 -4.61 -2.72 11.41
C ALA A 122 -4.16 -4.08 11.98
N SER A 123 -2.85 -4.34 11.97
CA SER A 123 -2.30 -5.57 12.53
C SER A 123 -2.49 -5.65 14.04
N LEU A 124 -2.22 -4.55 14.75
CA LEU A 124 -2.38 -4.47 16.21
C LEU A 124 -3.85 -4.63 16.64
N LEU A 125 -4.79 -4.09 15.87
CA LEU A 125 -6.24 -4.30 16.08
C LEU A 125 -6.58 -5.79 15.99
N ILE A 126 -6.25 -6.45 14.88
CA ILE A 126 -6.58 -7.87 14.67
C ILE A 126 -5.96 -8.76 15.74
N MET A 127 -4.69 -8.55 16.06
CA MET A 127 -3.99 -9.39 17.03
C MET A 127 -4.52 -9.18 18.45
N SER A 128 -4.88 -7.94 18.83
CA SER A 128 -5.45 -7.65 20.15
C SER A 128 -6.92 -8.06 20.27
N GLU A 129 -7.67 -8.15 19.17
CA GLU A 129 -9.00 -8.78 19.14
C GLU A 129 -8.92 -10.30 19.29
N ARG A 130 -7.90 -10.92 18.70
CA ARG A 130 -7.66 -12.36 18.78
C ARG A 130 -7.26 -12.83 20.18
N TYR A 131 -6.52 -12.01 20.92
CA TYR A 131 -6.07 -12.33 22.28
C TYR A 131 -6.62 -11.33 23.32
N PRO A 132 -7.94 -11.20 23.48
CA PRO A 132 -8.55 -10.05 24.14
C PRO A 132 -8.21 -9.89 25.63
N ALA A 133 -7.74 -10.96 26.29
CA ALA A 133 -7.40 -10.99 27.71
C ALA A 133 -5.88 -10.92 27.98
N ASP A 134 -5.05 -10.76 26.94
CA ASP A 134 -3.60 -10.78 27.10
C ASP A 134 -3.09 -9.54 27.87
N ALA A 135 -2.29 -9.80 28.91
CA ALA A 135 -1.68 -8.78 29.77
C ALA A 135 -0.52 -8.05 29.06
N SER A 136 -0.13 -6.88 29.60
CA SER A 136 0.97 -6.06 29.07
C SER A 136 2.29 -6.77 28.86
N SER A 137 2.63 -7.75 29.71
CA SER A 137 3.85 -8.57 29.62
C SER A 137 3.91 -9.47 28.37
N THR A 138 2.82 -9.60 27.63
CA THR A 138 2.73 -10.44 26.43
C THR A 138 2.84 -9.64 25.12
N TRP A 139 3.05 -8.33 25.21
CA TRP A 139 3.16 -7.43 24.06
C TRP A 139 4.49 -6.69 24.09
N PHE A 140 5.09 -6.54 22.91
CA PHE A 140 6.38 -5.87 22.71
C PHE A 140 6.40 -4.40 23.18
N ASN A 141 5.23 -3.77 23.30
CA ASN A 141 5.08 -2.37 23.68
C ASN A 141 4.65 -2.18 25.15
N GLY A 142 4.56 -3.26 25.94
CA GLY A 142 4.18 -3.20 27.35
C GLY A 142 2.73 -2.76 27.60
N ARG A 143 1.84 -2.87 26.60
CA ARG A 143 0.40 -2.57 26.71
C ARG A 143 -0.42 -3.86 26.69
N SER A 144 -1.51 -3.90 27.44
CA SER A 144 -2.48 -5.00 27.37
C SER A 144 -3.19 -5.03 26.02
N SER A 145 -3.85 -6.14 25.70
CA SER A 145 -4.70 -6.21 24.49
C SER A 145 -5.83 -5.19 24.48
N ASN A 146 -6.40 -4.85 25.64
CA ASN A 146 -7.43 -3.81 25.70
C ASN A 146 -6.87 -2.43 25.35
N GLU A 147 -5.68 -2.08 25.84
CA GLU A 147 -5.03 -0.81 25.53
C GLU A 147 -4.59 -0.74 24.05
N ASN A 148 -4.00 -1.83 23.53
CA ASN A 148 -3.62 -1.94 22.13
C ASN A 148 -4.81 -1.82 21.19
N ARG A 149 -5.92 -2.51 21.51
CA ARG A 149 -7.16 -2.43 20.74
C ARG A 149 -7.76 -1.03 20.76
N ALA A 150 -7.79 -0.39 21.93
CA ALA A 150 -8.31 0.97 22.08
C ALA A 150 -7.48 1.99 21.29
N GLU A 151 -6.14 1.92 21.38
CA GLU A 151 -5.25 2.80 20.61
C GLU A 151 -5.40 2.57 19.10
N ALA A 152 -5.36 1.31 18.65
CA ALA A 152 -5.48 0.99 17.23
C ALA A 152 -6.83 1.46 16.67
N THR A 153 -7.93 1.22 17.38
CA THR A 153 -9.26 1.70 16.99
C THR A 153 -9.30 3.22 16.91
N ALA A 154 -8.77 3.92 17.93
CA ALA A 154 -8.76 5.37 17.95
C ALA A 154 -7.95 5.97 16.79
N TYR A 155 -6.78 5.39 16.50
CA TYR A 155 -5.97 5.80 15.36
C TYR A 155 -6.68 5.55 14.03
N LEU A 156 -7.20 4.34 13.80
CA LEU A 156 -7.85 3.97 12.54
C LEU A 156 -9.05 4.87 12.26
N LYS A 157 -9.91 5.09 13.26
CA LYS A 157 -11.06 6.01 13.14
C LYS A 157 -10.63 7.45 12.88
N HIS A 158 -9.56 7.90 13.54
CA HIS A 158 -8.99 9.23 13.25
C HIS A 158 -8.48 9.32 11.81
N TRP A 159 -7.78 8.28 11.34
CA TRP A 159 -7.24 8.23 9.99
C TRP A 159 -8.36 8.20 8.93
N PHE A 160 -9.42 7.40 9.13
CA PHE A 160 -10.59 7.39 8.24
C PHE A 160 -11.20 8.78 8.09
N ARG A 161 -11.46 9.45 9.21
CA ARG A 161 -11.97 10.84 9.20
C ARG A 161 -11.03 11.79 8.48
N LEU A 162 -9.72 11.70 8.77
CA LEU A 162 -8.72 12.57 8.15
C LEU A 162 -8.67 12.40 6.63
N VAL A 163 -8.76 11.17 6.12
CA VAL A 163 -8.80 10.91 4.67
C VAL A 163 -10.11 11.44 4.06
N LEU A 164 -11.25 11.26 4.72
CA LEU A 164 -12.53 11.75 4.22
C LEU A 164 -12.64 13.28 4.24
N GLU A 165 -12.02 13.95 5.21
CA GLU A 165 -12.09 15.41 5.38
C GLU A 165 -11.00 16.17 4.62
N SER A 166 -9.80 15.60 4.48
CA SER A 166 -8.62 16.29 3.94
C SER A 166 -7.83 15.48 2.91
N GLY A 167 -8.30 14.28 2.56
CA GLY A 167 -7.66 13.40 1.61
C GLY A 167 -6.44 12.62 2.15
N GLN A 168 -6.00 11.65 1.37
CA GLN A 168 -4.85 10.79 1.68
C GLN A 168 -3.53 11.55 1.54
N CYS A 169 -2.54 11.26 2.39
CA CYS A 169 -1.23 11.88 2.33
C CYS A 169 -0.35 11.26 1.24
N GLU A 170 -0.33 9.94 1.15
CA GLU A 170 0.41 9.21 0.13
C GLU A 170 -0.51 8.77 -1.01
N PHE A 171 -1.28 9.75 -1.49
CA PHE A 171 -2.29 9.61 -2.52
C PHE A 171 -1.75 9.04 -3.84
N ASP A 172 -2.60 8.25 -4.48
CA ASP A 172 -2.47 7.71 -5.84
C ASP A 172 -1.16 7.00 -6.13
N SER A 173 -0.44 6.58 -5.09
CA SER A 173 0.84 5.92 -5.25
C SER A 173 0.66 4.56 -5.93
N PRO A 174 1.20 4.34 -7.14
CA PRO A 174 1.06 3.05 -7.79
C PRO A 174 1.81 1.94 -7.04
N HIS A 175 2.82 2.32 -6.24
CA HIS A 175 3.58 1.41 -5.39
C HIS A 175 2.94 1.19 -4.01
N TYR A 176 2.33 2.22 -3.41
CA TYR A 176 1.78 2.12 -2.05
C TYR A 176 0.28 1.84 -1.98
N LEU A 177 -0.49 1.88 -3.08
CA LEU A 177 -1.89 1.40 -3.09
C LEU A 177 -2.05 0.04 -2.38
N PRO A 178 -1.21 -0.98 -2.63
CA PRO A 178 -1.26 -2.24 -1.88
C PRO A 178 -1.13 -2.07 -0.36
N MET A 179 -0.31 -1.12 0.10
CA MET A 179 -0.07 -0.86 1.53
C MET A 179 -1.24 -0.14 2.20
N TYR A 180 -2.25 0.29 1.44
CA TYR A 180 -3.52 0.80 1.96
C TYR A 180 -4.65 -0.20 1.84
N LEU A 181 -4.80 -0.84 0.67
CA LEU A 181 -5.88 -1.80 0.46
C LEU A 181 -5.69 -3.09 1.28
N ALA A 182 -4.45 -3.57 1.43
CA ALA A 182 -4.17 -4.80 2.17
C ALA A 182 -4.49 -4.71 3.68
N PRO A 183 -4.11 -3.66 4.44
CA PRO A 183 -4.52 -3.53 5.84
C PRO A 183 -6.04 -3.30 6.01
N LEU A 184 -6.70 -2.58 5.11
CA LEU A 184 -8.16 -2.46 5.15
C LEU A 184 -8.85 -3.79 4.87
N ALA A 185 -8.35 -4.56 3.90
CA ALA A 185 -8.81 -5.91 3.61
C ALA A 185 -8.61 -6.86 4.80
N LEU A 186 -7.49 -6.72 5.53
CA LEU A 186 -7.26 -7.45 6.78
C LEU A 186 -8.36 -7.13 7.82
N ILE A 187 -8.67 -5.85 8.05
CA ILE A 187 -9.71 -5.44 9.00
C ILE A 187 -11.07 -6.00 8.56
N ARG A 188 -11.46 -5.75 7.29
CA ARG A 188 -12.75 -6.19 6.73
C ARG A 188 -12.95 -7.69 6.88
N GLY A 189 -11.92 -8.47 6.54
CA GLY A 189 -12.01 -9.93 6.48
C GLY A 189 -11.95 -10.63 7.82
N PHE A 190 -11.30 -10.01 8.82
CA PHE A 190 -10.84 -10.75 10.00
C PHE A 190 -11.09 -10.06 11.34
N SER A 191 -11.53 -8.80 11.37
CA SER A 191 -11.88 -8.15 12.65
C SER A 191 -13.13 -8.79 13.25
N THR A 192 -13.19 -8.85 14.58
CA THR A 192 -14.39 -9.27 15.31
C THR A 192 -15.35 -8.10 15.59
N ASN A 193 -14.91 -6.87 15.33
CA ASN A 193 -15.72 -5.67 15.47
C ASN A 193 -16.45 -5.35 14.16
N GLU A 194 -17.78 -5.52 14.16
CA GLU A 194 -18.63 -5.27 12.98
C GLU A 194 -18.57 -3.82 12.48
N GLU A 195 -18.46 -2.84 13.38
CA GLU A 195 -18.33 -1.43 13.00
C GLU A 195 -17.01 -1.19 12.25
N MET A 196 -15.89 -1.72 12.77
CA MET A 196 -14.59 -1.59 12.09
C MET A 196 -14.56 -2.31 10.75
N ARG A 197 -15.25 -3.46 10.61
CA ARG A 197 -15.39 -4.14 9.32
C ARG A 197 -16.15 -3.28 8.31
N HIS A 198 -17.25 -2.65 8.74
CA HIS A 198 -18.04 -1.78 7.89
C HIS A 198 -17.26 -0.51 7.51
N GLU A 199 -16.58 0.14 8.46
CA GLU A 199 -15.73 1.31 8.17
C GLU A 199 -14.59 0.95 7.20
N ALA A 200 -13.97 -0.23 7.34
CA ALA A 200 -12.96 -0.70 6.40
C ALA A 200 -13.53 -0.97 4.99
N ASP A 201 -14.75 -1.49 4.90
CA ASP A 201 -15.46 -1.70 3.63
C ASP A 201 -15.72 -0.37 2.91
N VAL A 202 -16.21 0.64 3.65
CA VAL A 202 -16.41 2.01 3.14
C VAL A 202 -15.09 2.62 2.68
N MET A 203 -14.02 2.46 3.46
CA MET A 203 -12.70 3.00 3.07
C MET A 203 -12.08 2.28 1.87
N LEU A 204 -12.34 0.97 1.71
CA LEU A 204 -11.97 0.24 0.49
C LEU A 204 -12.71 0.82 -0.71
N ASP A 205 -14.02 1.05 -0.62
CA ASP A 205 -14.79 1.68 -1.69
C ASP A 205 -14.25 3.07 -2.06
N VAL A 206 -13.92 3.89 -1.06
CA VAL A 206 -13.34 5.24 -1.26
C VAL A 206 -12.02 5.16 -2.04
N LEU A 207 -11.07 4.34 -1.58
CA LEU A 207 -9.76 4.23 -2.23
C LEU A 207 -9.83 3.53 -3.59
N VAL A 208 -10.76 2.58 -3.77
CA VAL A 208 -10.96 1.91 -5.06
C VAL A 208 -11.66 2.85 -6.06
N ALA A 209 -12.57 3.72 -5.61
CA ALA A 209 -13.17 4.76 -6.46
C ALA A 209 -12.12 5.77 -6.94
N ASP A 210 -11.27 6.21 -6.01
CA ASP A 210 -10.13 7.09 -6.28
C ASP A 210 -9.19 6.49 -7.33
N PHE A 211 -8.79 5.22 -7.13
CA PHE A 211 -7.99 4.48 -8.11
C PHE A 211 -8.70 4.32 -9.46
N ALA A 212 -9.98 3.97 -9.47
CA ALA A 212 -10.75 3.77 -10.68
C ALA A 212 -10.84 5.04 -11.55
N ALA A 213 -10.97 6.19 -10.90
CA ALA A 213 -11.06 7.49 -11.56
C ALA A 213 -9.73 7.90 -12.23
N ASP A 214 -8.59 7.55 -11.64
CA ASP A 214 -7.27 7.88 -12.18
C ASP A 214 -6.52 6.65 -12.70
N SER A 215 -7.24 5.82 -13.42
CA SER A 215 -6.68 4.68 -14.14
C SER A 215 -6.96 4.73 -15.64
N LEU A 216 -5.99 4.32 -16.46
CA LEU A 216 -6.16 4.04 -17.88
C LEU A 216 -5.67 2.62 -18.17
N ASN A 217 -6.59 1.73 -18.56
CA ASN A 217 -6.33 0.30 -18.77
C ASN A 217 -5.60 -0.36 -17.59
N GLY A 218 -6.03 -0.03 -16.37
CA GLY A 218 -5.53 -0.60 -15.14
C GLY A 218 -4.16 -0.08 -14.69
N LEU A 219 -3.63 0.94 -15.35
CA LEU A 219 -2.44 1.66 -14.94
C LEU A 219 -2.87 2.97 -14.28
N TYR A 220 -2.31 3.29 -13.10
CA TYR A 220 -2.48 4.62 -12.49
C TYR A 220 -1.91 5.69 -13.42
N VAL A 221 -2.62 6.80 -13.58
CA VAL A 221 -2.24 7.95 -14.43
C VAL A 221 -2.34 9.27 -13.67
N GLY A 222 -1.64 10.28 -14.18
CA GLY A 222 -1.60 11.62 -13.61
C GLY A 222 -0.53 11.78 -12.54
N ALA A 223 -0.76 12.67 -11.58
CA ALA A 223 0.23 13.02 -10.57
C ALA A 223 0.16 12.09 -9.35
N PHE A 224 1.31 11.81 -8.74
CA PHE A 224 1.43 10.93 -7.58
C PHE A 224 2.23 11.59 -6.47
N SER A 225 1.79 11.42 -5.24
CA SER A 225 2.61 11.79 -4.08
C SER A 225 3.86 10.93 -3.95
N ARG A 226 3.79 9.67 -4.44
CA ARG A 226 4.82 8.65 -4.24
C ARG A 226 4.89 7.67 -5.42
N ILE A 227 6.03 7.64 -6.08
CA ILE A 227 6.41 6.66 -7.09
C ILE A 227 7.93 6.57 -7.13
N TYR A 228 8.45 5.40 -7.46
CA TYR A 228 9.88 5.20 -7.56
C TYR A 228 10.36 5.42 -9.01
N PRO A 229 11.65 5.75 -9.23
CA PRO A 229 12.14 6.14 -10.55
C PRO A 229 11.85 5.14 -11.68
N GLU A 230 12.31 3.89 -11.57
CA GLU A 230 12.10 2.89 -12.62
C GLU A 230 10.60 2.65 -12.94
N PRO A 231 9.72 2.50 -11.94
CA PRO A 231 8.27 2.36 -12.18
C PRO A 231 7.53 3.59 -12.68
N VAL A 232 8.14 4.78 -12.69
CA VAL A 232 7.57 5.93 -13.41
C VAL A 232 7.46 5.57 -14.89
N LEU A 233 8.54 5.03 -15.47
CA LEU A 233 8.61 4.62 -16.87
C LEU A 233 7.93 3.27 -17.10
N ALA A 234 8.24 2.28 -16.27
CA ALA A 234 7.70 0.94 -16.39
C ALA A 234 6.38 0.78 -15.61
N ARG A 235 5.34 1.54 -16.01
CA ARG A 235 4.09 1.69 -15.22
C ARG A 235 3.43 0.35 -14.89
N ALA A 236 3.45 -0.63 -15.81
CA ALA A 236 2.91 -1.97 -15.59
C ALA A 236 3.59 -2.76 -14.46
N ARG A 237 4.83 -2.41 -14.09
CA ARG A 237 5.59 -3.03 -12.99
C ARG A 237 5.19 -2.52 -11.61
N ASN A 238 4.25 -1.59 -11.52
CA ASN A 238 3.74 -1.14 -10.24
C ASN A 238 2.77 -2.18 -9.64
N PRO A 239 2.81 -2.43 -8.33
CA PRO A 239 1.96 -3.43 -7.70
C PRO A 239 0.47 -3.10 -7.71
N SER A 240 0.09 -1.84 -7.92
CA SER A 240 -1.30 -1.44 -8.21
C SER A 240 -1.90 -2.17 -9.42
N THR A 241 -1.10 -2.63 -10.40
CA THR A 241 -1.63 -3.35 -11.57
C THR A 241 -2.22 -4.70 -11.21
N THR A 242 -1.65 -5.42 -10.25
CA THR A 242 -2.24 -6.66 -9.72
C THR A 242 -3.59 -6.40 -9.05
N PHE A 243 -3.73 -5.27 -8.35
CA PHE A 243 -5.01 -4.85 -7.77
C PHE A 243 -6.01 -4.45 -8.85
N SER A 244 -5.58 -3.77 -9.92
CA SER A 244 -6.46 -3.44 -11.05
C SER A 244 -6.94 -4.67 -11.78
N TRP A 245 -6.05 -5.64 -12.04
CA TRP A 245 -6.45 -6.91 -12.62
C TRP A 245 -7.46 -7.60 -11.69
N LEU A 246 -7.17 -7.71 -10.39
CA LEU A 246 -8.07 -8.37 -9.45
C LEU A 246 -9.46 -7.71 -9.44
N LEU A 247 -9.52 -6.40 -9.23
CA LEU A 247 -10.75 -5.62 -9.10
C LEU A 247 -11.53 -5.54 -10.43
N PHE A 248 -10.84 -5.24 -11.53
CA PHE A 248 -11.46 -4.78 -12.78
C PHE A 248 -11.14 -5.64 -14.01
N GLY A 249 -10.12 -6.49 -13.97
CA GLY A 249 -9.74 -7.34 -15.11
C GLY A 249 -9.36 -6.55 -16.37
N ASN A 250 -8.99 -5.29 -16.23
CA ASN A 250 -8.75 -4.32 -17.32
C ASN A 250 -7.28 -4.17 -17.72
N VAL A 251 -6.40 -4.96 -17.11
CA VAL A 251 -4.97 -5.08 -17.39
C VAL A 251 -4.58 -6.55 -17.24
N PRO A 252 -3.62 -7.11 -17.98
CA PRO A 252 -3.13 -8.47 -17.75
C PRO A 252 -2.55 -8.66 -16.34
N LEU A 253 -2.70 -9.86 -15.78
CA LEU A 253 -2.03 -10.24 -14.55
C LEU A 253 -0.53 -10.34 -14.81
N ASN A 254 0.26 -9.46 -14.20
CA ASN A 254 1.72 -9.48 -14.28
C ASN A 254 2.37 -9.39 -12.88
N PRO A 255 2.20 -10.42 -12.04
CA PRO A 255 2.68 -10.45 -10.65
C PRO A 255 4.21 -10.64 -10.58
N ASP A 256 4.82 -11.11 -11.67
CA ASP A 256 6.26 -11.27 -11.86
C ASP A 256 6.96 -9.99 -12.35
N ALA A 257 6.20 -8.92 -12.63
CA ALA A 257 6.71 -7.58 -12.94
C ALA A 257 7.34 -6.90 -11.71
N ILE A 258 8.08 -7.66 -10.92
CA ILE A 258 8.48 -7.31 -9.57
C ILE A 258 9.39 -6.10 -9.63
N ASN A 259 8.89 -5.06 -9.00
CA ASN A 259 9.63 -3.88 -8.71
C ASN A 259 10.43 -4.05 -7.41
N ILE A 260 11.69 -4.49 -7.54
CA ILE A 260 12.62 -4.71 -6.41
C ILE A 260 13.32 -3.41 -6.02
N ILE A 261 12.57 -2.33 -5.72
CA ILE A 261 13.25 -1.15 -5.18
C ILE A 261 13.72 -1.40 -3.75
N LEU A 262 12.93 -2.14 -2.99
CA LEU A 262 13.37 -2.67 -1.70
C LEU A 262 13.91 -4.08 -1.98
N ARG A 263 15.23 -4.21 -2.13
CA ARG A 263 15.94 -5.50 -2.19
C ARG A 263 15.85 -6.21 -0.83
N ARG A 264 14.66 -6.63 -0.47
CA ARG A 264 14.32 -7.38 0.74
C ARG A 264 13.84 -8.75 0.31
N THR A 265 14.53 -9.80 0.76
CA THR A 265 14.15 -11.18 0.51
C THR A 265 12.70 -11.41 0.97
N GLY A 266 11.87 -12.01 0.12
CA GLY A 266 10.46 -12.28 0.43
C GLY A 266 9.51 -11.07 0.39
N TYR A 267 9.98 -9.86 0.06
CA TYR A 267 9.09 -8.69 -0.12
C TYR A 267 8.53 -8.64 -1.55
N ARG A 268 7.23 -8.95 -1.70
CA ARG A 268 6.50 -8.91 -2.97
C ARG A 268 5.20 -8.11 -2.81
N PRO A 269 5.20 -6.79 -3.08
CA PRO A 269 4.01 -5.94 -2.94
C PRO A 269 2.80 -6.41 -3.76
N HIS A 270 3.03 -7.07 -4.90
CA HIS A 270 1.97 -7.66 -5.72
C HIS A 270 1.20 -8.75 -4.95
N ALA A 271 1.88 -9.53 -4.11
CA ALA A 271 1.28 -10.60 -3.32
C ALA A 271 0.36 -10.07 -2.21
N ALA A 272 0.46 -8.80 -1.83
CA ALA A 272 -0.48 -8.19 -0.88
C ALA A 272 -1.94 -8.20 -1.38
N ALA A 273 -2.16 -8.33 -2.69
CA ALA A 273 -3.49 -8.50 -3.27
C ALA A 273 -4.20 -9.78 -2.80
N VAL A 274 -3.46 -10.78 -2.30
CA VAL A 274 -4.03 -11.98 -1.64
C VAL A 274 -4.93 -11.59 -0.48
N LEU A 275 -4.56 -10.57 0.32
CA LEU A 275 -5.41 -10.12 1.44
C LEU A 275 -6.75 -9.59 0.97
N LEU A 276 -6.75 -8.81 -0.12
CA LEU A 276 -8.01 -8.34 -0.71
C LEU A 276 -8.83 -9.53 -1.23
N ALA A 277 -8.18 -10.46 -1.92
CA ALA A 277 -8.84 -11.65 -2.47
C ALA A 277 -9.42 -12.58 -1.40
N ILE A 278 -8.89 -12.65 -0.18
CA ILE A 278 -9.45 -13.50 0.89
C ILE A 278 -10.30 -12.73 1.89
N SER A 279 -10.32 -11.39 1.83
CA SER A 279 -11.07 -10.57 2.79
C SER A 279 -12.57 -10.71 2.66
N GLY A 280 -13.07 -11.13 1.49
CA GLY A 280 -14.49 -11.17 1.14
C GLY A 280 -15.07 -9.81 0.73
N TYR A 281 -14.23 -8.78 0.56
CA TYR A 281 -14.61 -7.55 -0.11
C TYR A 281 -15.08 -7.86 -1.54
N GLU A 282 -16.11 -7.16 -2.01
CA GLU A 282 -16.61 -7.26 -3.37
C GLU A 282 -16.89 -5.84 -3.87
N PRO A 283 -16.15 -5.35 -4.89
CA PRO A 283 -16.32 -3.99 -5.36
C PRO A 283 -17.73 -3.78 -5.94
N ALA A 284 -18.29 -2.60 -5.70
CA ALA A 284 -19.54 -2.21 -6.34
C ALA A 284 -19.36 -2.14 -7.88
N PRO A 285 -20.37 -2.52 -8.69
CA PRO A 285 -20.30 -2.46 -10.16
C PRO A 285 -19.99 -1.09 -10.72
N GLU A 286 -20.40 -0.06 -9.99
CA GLU A 286 -20.15 1.34 -10.27
C GLU A 286 -18.63 1.59 -10.32
N LEU A 287 -17.86 0.98 -9.42
CA LEU A 287 -16.40 1.07 -9.40
C LEU A 287 -15.78 0.36 -10.62
N TYR A 288 -16.30 -0.80 -11.00
CA TYR A 288 -15.88 -1.48 -12.23
C TYR A 288 -16.12 -0.60 -13.46
N ARG A 289 -17.31 0.01 -13.58
CA ARG A 289 -17.63 0.91 -14.69
C ARG A 289 -16.75 2.15 -14.66
N ALA A 290 -16.53 2.74 -13.48
CA ALA A 290 -15.63 3.87 -13.31
C ALA A 290 -14.19 3.55 -13.73
N ALA A 291 -13.74 2.30 -13.58
CA ALA A 291 -12.38 1.87 -13.98
C ALA A 291 -12.25 1.46 -15.45
N THR A 292 -13.35 1.14 -16.14
CA THR A 292 -13.31 0.49 -17.47
C THR A 292 -14.02 1.26 -18.57
N ASP A 293 -15.03 2.05 -18.23
CA ASP A 293 -15.72 2.90 -19.20
C ASP A 293 -14.93 4.19 -19.42
N ARG A 294 -14.37 4.31 -20.63
CA ARG A 294 -13.67 5.51 -21.09
C ARG A 294 -14.36 6.12 -22.33
N SER A 295 -15.64 5.80 -22.55
CA SER A 295 -16.42 6.29 -23.70
C SER A 295 -16.63 7.80 -23.68
N THR A 296 -16.69 8.38 -22.48
CA THR A 296 -16.85 9.83 -22.27
C THR A 296 -15.61 10.38 -21.55
N PRO A 297 -14.92 11.38 -22.12
CA PRO A 297 -13.85 12.08 -21.41
C PRO A 297 -14.38 12.77 -20.15
N TYR A 298 -13.56 12.81 -19.10
CA TYR A 298 -13.93 13.47 -17.86
C TYR A 298 -12.76 14.24 -17.23
N VAL A 299 -13.12 15.15 -16.34
CA VAL A 299 -12.19 15.82 -15.44
C VAL A 299 -12.44 15.26 -14.04
N HIS A 300 -11.39 14.74 -13.43
CA HIS A 300 -11.36 14.36 -12.03
C HIS A 300 -10.60 15.42 -11.23
N ARG A 301 -11.16 15.82 -10.09
CA ARG A 301 -10.56 16.80 -9.19
C ARG A 301 -10.60 16.25 -7.78
N GLU A 302 -9.44 16.21 -7.14
CA GLU A 302 -9.33 15.67 -5.79
C GLU A 302 -8.71 16.70 -4.87
N LEU A 303 -9.14 16.63 -3.61
CA LEU A 303 -8.45 17.25 -2.49
C LEU A 303 -7.66 16.14 -1.78
N LYS A 304 -6.35 16.36 -1.67
CA LYS A 304 -5.40 15.55 -0.93
C LYS A 304 -4.66 16.43 0.07
N ARG A 305 -3.67 15.86 0.75
CA ARG A 305 -2.82 16.60 1.70
C ARG A 305 -1.36 16.20 1.61
N SER A 306 -0.48 17.10 2.03
CA SER A 306 0.94 16.79 2.23
C SER A 306 1.16 15.96 3.52
N ARG A 307 2.41 15.55 3.71
CA ARG A 307 2.87 15.01 5.00
C ARG A 307 2.80 16.09 6.08
N ASN A 308 2.81 15.66 7.34
CA ASN A 308 2.90 16.62 8.43
C ASN A 308 4.19 17.42 8.31
N HIS A 309 4.07 18.74 8.30
CA HIS A 309 5.18 19.67 8.36
C HIS A 309 5.70 19.78 9.81
N LEU A 310 7.00 19.57 9.98
CA LEU A 310 7.71 19.61 11.26
C LEU A 310 8.39 20.97 11.50
N ARG A 311 8.90 21.60 10.43
CA ARG A 311 9.58 22.90 10.45
C ARG A 311 9.07 23.76 9.30
N TYR A 312 9.36 25.05 9.33
CA TYR A 312 9.19 25.98 8.19
C TYR A 312 7.78 26.14 7.60
N ALA A 313 6.75 25.57 8.24
CA ALA A 313 5.36 25.71 7.85
C ALA A 313 4.51 26.31 8.97
N ARG A 314 3.45 27.04 8.58
CA ARG A 314 2.47 27.60 9.52
C ARG A 314 1.34 26.62 9.83
N ARG A 315 1.10 25.68 8.93
CA ARG A 315 0.08 24.65 9.05
C ARG A 315 0.72 23.28 9.19
N ARG A 316 0.00 22.39 9.88
CA ARG A 316 0.43 21.01 10.09
C ARG A 316 0.62 20.25 8.77
N TYR A 317 -0.18 20.52 7.75
CA TYR A 317 -0.03 19.97 6.41
C TYR A 317 -0.60 20.98 5.40
N ALA A 318 -0.24 20.85 4.13
CA ALA A 318 -0.80 21.61 3.03
C ALA A 318 -1.98 20.87 2.40
N GLU A 319 -2.95 21.63 1.90
CA GLU A 319 -3.97 21.12 0.99
C GLU A 319 -3.35 20.95 -0.40
N VAL A 320 -3.63 19.81 -1.03
CA VAL A 320 -3.09 19.44 -2.33
C VAL A 320 -4.25 19.26 -3.29
N PHE A 321 -4.25 20.02 -4.36
CA PHE A 321 -5.29 19.98 -5.38
C PHE A 321 -4.76 19.20 -6.57
N LYS A 322 -5.39 18.06 -6.85
CA LYS A 322 -5.07 17.23 -8.01
C LYS A 322 -6.12 17.43 -9.09
N TYR A 323 -5.64 17.50 -10.32
CA TYR A 323 -6.46 17.61 -11.52
C TYR A 323 -6.06 16.51 -12.48
N ALA A 324 -7.02 15.76 -13.00
CA ALA A 324 -6.80 14.82 -14.09
C ALA A 324 -7.85 15.01 -15.17
N TYR A 325 -7.42 15.06 -16.44
CA TYR A 325 -8.28 14.93 -17.60
C TYR A 325 -8.03 13.56 -18.22
N VAL A 326 -9.05 12.70 -18.23
CA VAL A 326 -8.92 11.30 -18.64
C VAL A 326 -9.86 11.02 -19.81
N ARG A 327 -9.32 10.33 -20.82
CA ARG A 327 -10.07 9.78 -21.94
C ARG A 327 -9.44 8.47 -22.41
N LYS A 328 -10.08 7.79 -23.36
CA LYS A 328 -9.66 6.46 -23.83
C LYS A 328 -8.22 6.42 -24.39
N GLU A 329 -7.79 7.51 -25.01
CA GLU A 329 -6.52 7.60 -25.74
C GLU A 329 -5.38 8.13 -24.86
N PHE A 330 -5.68 8.96 -23.87
CA PHE A 330 -4.68 9.53 -22.98
C PHE A 330 -5.29 10.07 -21.70
N ALA A 331 -4.44 10.27 -20.71
CA ALA A 331 -4.72 11.02 -19.50
C ALA A 331 -3.64 12.09 -19.29
N MET A 332 -4.04 13.26 -18.81
CA MET A 332 -3.12 14.30 -18.37
C MET A 332 -3.49 14.70 -16.95
N GLY A 333 -2.52 14.74 -16.05
CA GLY A 333 -2.79 15.13 -14.68
C GLY A 333 -1.66 15.94 -14.06
N SER A 334 -2.00 16.71 -13.02
CA SER A 334 -1.06 17.50 -12.24
C SER A 334 -1.53 17.67 -10.79
N ILE A 335 -0.59 18.03 -9.91
CA ILE A 335 -0.86 18.44 -8.52
C ILE A 335 -0.29 19.84 -8.26
N ALA A 336 -0.94 20.58 -7.36
CA ALA A 336 -0.43 21.84 -6.83
C ALA A 336 -0.85 22.05 -5.37
N THR A 337 -0.10 22.86 -4.63
CA THR A 337 -0.45 23.29 -3.26
C THR A 337 -0.97 24.73 -3.24
N LEU A 338 -1.73 25.10 -2.20
CA LEU A 338 -2.15 26.49 -2.05
C LEU A 338 -1.02 27.41 -1.56
N PRO A 339 -1.01 28.69 -1.99
CA PRO A 339 -0.09 29.74 -1.54
C PRO A 339 -0.02 30.01 -0.02
N ALA A 340 -0.89 29.44 0.81
CA ALA A 340 -0.99 29.80 2.23
C ALA A 340 -0.32 28.80 3.19
N ASP A 341 0.14 27.65 2.70
CA ASP A 341 0.42 26.49 3.55
C ASP A 341 1.88 26.34 3.99
N VAL A 342 2.80 27.06 3.34
CA VAL A 342 4.22 27.07 3.69
C VAL A 342 4.59 28.47 4.20
N GLY A 343 5.37 28.55 5.28
CA GLY A 343 5.76 29.83 5.90
C GLY A 343 6.67 30.68 5.03
N ASP A 344 7.18 30.09 3.94
CA ASP A 344 8.01 30.69 2.92
C ASP A 344 7.14 31.09 1.70
N GLU A 345 7.08 32.38 1.40
CA GLU A 345 6.33 32.90 0.25
C GLU A 345 6.87 32.43 -1.11
N SER A 346 8.11 31.92 -1.17
CA SER A 346 8.71 31.38 -2.39
C SER A 346 8.17 29.99 -2.76
N LEU A 347 7.49 29.29 -1.85
CA LEU A 347 6.92 27.95 -2.06
C LEU A 347 5.42 27.99 -2.40
N ARG A 348 4.88 29.19 -2.65
CA ARG A 348 3.46 29.43 -2.93
C ARG A 348 3.02 28.95 -4.31
N GLY A 349 1.94 28.16 -4.37
CA GLY A 349 1.38 27.72 -5.64
C GLY A 349 2.26 26.73 -6.39
N THR A 350 3.17 26.05 -5.68
CA THR A 350 4.16 25.16 -6.26
C THR A 350 3.70 23.71 -6.21
N GLY A 351 4.30 22.88 -7.06
CA GLY A 351 4.18 21.44 -7.04
C GLY A 351 4.83 20.78 -5.81
N LEU A 352 5.50 21.49 -4.91
CA LEU A 352 6.24 20.90 -3.79
C LEU A 352 5.31 20.33 -2.70
N VAL A 353 4.90 19.06 -2.83
CA VAL A 353 4.04 18.33 -1.87
C VAL A 353 4.82 17.35 -1.01
N GLN A 354 5.78 16.64 -1.62
CA GLN A 354 6.66 15.65 -1.02
C GLN A 354 8.06 15.81 -1.60
N PRO A 355 9.11 15.69 -0.78
CA PRO A 355 10.45 15.98 -1.24
C PRO A 355 11.05 14.83 -2.05
N ILE A 356 10.62 13.61 -1.73
CA ILE A 356 11.08 12.38 -2.35
C ILE A 356 9.93 11.66 -3.02
N GLN A 357 10.22 11.06 -4.17
CA GLN A 357 9.33 10.15 -4.90
C GLN A 357 8.05 10.80 -5.42
N GLN A 358 7.91 12.12 -5.35
CA GLN A 358 6.79 12.80 -5.98
C GLN A 358 6.85 12.72 -7.50
N HIS A 359 5.69 12.71 -8.14
CA HIS A 359 5.53 12.89 -9.57
C HIS A 359 4.45 13.94 -9.82
N THR A 360 4.86 15.13 -10.26
CA THR A 360 4.04 16.34 -10.20
C THR A 360 3.01 16.43 -11.31
N TRP A 361 3.35 15.96 -12.52
CA TRP A 361 2.45 15.97 -13.66
C TRP A 361 2.91 14.96 -14.72
N GLU A 362 1.98 14.51 -15.55
CA GLU A 362 2.28 13.74 -16.75
C GLU A 362 1.21 13.93 -17.83
N LEU A 363 1.61 13.66 -19.07
CA LEU A 363 0.75 13.20 -20.14
C LEU A 363 1.08 11.72 -20.40
N PHE A 364 0.11 10.85 -20.19
CA PHE A 364 0.21 9.41 -20.41
C PHE A 364 -0.75 9.00 -21.53
N TRP A 365 -0.31 8.24 -22.53
CA TRP A 365 -1.17 7.79 -23.63
C TRP A 365 -1.29 6.27 -23.72
N ASN A 366 -2.44 5.83 -24.21
CA ASN A 366 -2.72 4.42 -24.38
C ASN A 366 -2.10 3.90 -25.68
N THR A 367 -1.17 2.95 -25.57
CA THR A 367 -0.51 2.27 -26.71
C THR A 367 -1.16 0.92 -27.04
N GLY A 368 -2.09 0.45 -26.21
CA GLY A 368 -2.68 -0.89 -26.29
C GLY A 368 -1.83 -1.99 -25.65
N ASP A 369 -0.53 -1.73 -25.41
CA ASP A 369 0.35 -2.59 -24.64
C ASP A 369 0.65 -1.94 -23.28
N PRO A 370 0.16 -2.49 -22.15
CA PRO A 370 0.44 -1.94 -20.84
C PRO A 370 1.93 -2.01 -20.46
N GLY A 371 2.72 -2.87 -21.11
CA GLY A 371 4.17 -2.99 -20.91
C GLY A 371 5.01 -1.96 -21.65
N ASP A 372 4.40 -1.13 -22.51
CA ASP A 372 5.12 -0.08 -23.24
C ASP A 372 5.62 1.00 -22.27
N GLU A 373 6.92 1.29 -22.31
CA GLU A 373 7.57 2.33 -21.50
C GLU A 373 7.67 3.67 -22.26
N GLY A 374 7.32 3.68 -23.55
CA GLY A 374 7.33 4.86 -24.42
C GLY A 374 6.00 5.60 -24.45
N ASN A 375 5.18 5.49 -23.41
CA ASN A 375 3.80 5.97 -23.35
C ASN A 375 3.58 7.18 -22.43
N LEU A 376 4.66 7.88 -22.09
CA LEU A 376 4.69 8.90 -21.04
C LEU A 376 5.52 10.12 -21.47
N LEU A 377 5.00 11.30 -21.14
CA LEU A 377 5.71 12.57 -21.17
C LEU A 377 5.55 13.28 -19.82
N PHE A 378 6.68 13.61 -19.21
CA PHE A 378 6.76 14.50 -18.05
C PHE A 378 8.09 15.23 -18.09
N ALA A 379 8.23 16.25 -17.27
CA ALA A 379 9.51 16.89 -16.98
C ALA A 379 9.57 17.21 -15.50
N ILE A 380 10.80 17.21 -14.98
CA ILE A 380 11.08 17.61 -13.60
C ILE A 380 12.14 18.70 -13.59
N HIS A 381 11.89 19.78 -12.85
CA HIS A 381 12.93 20.72 -12.50
C HIS A 381 13.68 20.17 -11.28
N PRO A 382 14.90 19.60 -11.44
CA PRO A 382 15.58 18.98 -10.31
C PRO A 382 15.81 20.00 -9.20
N TYR A 383 15.43 19.62 -7.99
CA TYR A 383 15.54 20.43 -6.79
C TYR A 383 15.90 19.54 -5.61
N SER A 384 16.77 20.01 -4.73
CA SER A 384 17.07 19.33 -3.48
C SER A 384 17.46 20.38 -2.46
N SER A 385 16.77 20.41 -1.33
CA SER A 385 17.08 21.34 -0.25
C SER A 385 17.06 20.67 1.12
N ALA A 386 17.94 21.13 2.00
CA ALA A 386 17.90 20.77 3.42
C ALA A 386 16.67 21.36 4.12
N ASP A 387 16.21 22.54 3.70
CA ASP A 387 15.02 23.20 4.27
C ASP A 387 13.75 22.47 3.85
N GLU A 388 13.67 22.09 2.58
CA GLU A 388 12.62 21.22 2.07
C GLU A 388 12.54 19.91 2.87
N MET A 389 13.68 19.25 3.08
CA MET A 389 13.69 18.03 3.87
C MET A 389 13.32 18.28 5.35
N GLY A 390 13.73 19.42 5.89
CA GLY A 390 13.37 19.85 7.24
C GLY A 390 11.86 20.03 7.46
N LEU A 391 11.08 20.24 6.39
CA LEU A 391 9.61 20.22 6.46
C LEU A 391 9.11 18.82 6.86
N PHE A 392 9.71 17.73 6.40
CA PHE A 392 9.08 16.41 6.46
C PHE A 392 9.82 15.39 7.33
N PHE A 393 11.09 15.63 7.66
CA PHE A 393 11.95 14.68 8.36
C PHE A 393 12.42 15.23 9.73
N PRO A 394 12.44 14.39 10.78
CA PRO A 394 12.73 14.83 12.14
C PRO A 394 14.21 15.13 12.40
N GLU A 395 15.14 14.56 11.62
CA GLU A 395 16.58 14.74 11.79
C GLU A 395 17.01 16.21 11.59
N GLU A 396 18.26 16.51 11.92
CA GLU A 396 18.82 17.86 11.80
C GLU A 396 18.97 18.26 10.32
N PRO A 397 18.37 19.39 9.86
CA PRO A 397 18.33 19.76 8.44
C PRO A 397 19.70 19.74 7.76
N ARG A 398 20.75 20.22 8.44
CA ARG A 398 22.12 20.27 7.89
C ARG A 398 22.71 18.92 7.49
N MET A 399 22.22 17.82 8.06
CA MET A 399 22.69 16.46 7.77
C MET A 399 21.78 15.74 6.78
N MET A 400 20.61 16.30 6.50
CA MET A 400 19.47 15.57 5.96
C MET A 400 19.67 15.09 4.53
N THR A 401 20.10 15.99 3.62
CA THR A 401 20.37 15.61 2.22
C THR A 401 21.38 14.45 2.16
N LYS A 402 22.45 14.52 2.96
CA LYS A 402 23.46 13.46 3.02
C LYS A 402 22.90 12.15 3.57
N LEU A 403 22.08 12.21 4.62
CA LEU A 403 21.46 11.02 5.21
C LEU A 403 20.51 10.36 4.22
N VAL A 404 19.60 11.12 3.62
CA VAL A 404 18.63 10.62 2.64
C VAL A 404 19.32 9.97 1.43
N VAL A 405 20.33 10.64 0.87
CA VAL A 405 21.07 10.12 -0.29
C VAL A 405 21.88 8.87 0.06
N SER A 406 22.55 8.84 1.22
CA SER A 406 23.41 7.71 1.60
C SER A 406 22.66 6.48 2.09
N GLN A 407 21.43 6.65 2.61
CA GLN A 407 20.71 5.56 3.28
C GLN A 407 19.54 5.01 2.47
N GLU A 408 18.78 5.86 1.77
CA GLU A 408 17.46 5.44 1.29
C GLU A 408 17.08 5.86 -0.12
N LYS A 409 17.57 7.02 -0.59
CA LYS A 409 17.12 7.67 -1.85
C LYS A 409 18.33 8.28 -2.57
N PRO A 410 19.19 7.46 -3.19
CA PRO A 410 20.45 7.90 -3.80
C PRO A 410 20.25 8.84 -5.00
N THR A 411 19.03 8.96 -5.52
CA THR A 411 18.70 9.84 -6.64
C THR A 411 18.22 11.22 -6.23
N TYR A 412 18.04 11.50 -4.93
CA TYR A 412 17.37 12.72 -4.47
C TYR A 412 18.05 14.02 -4.93
N ASP A 413 19.38 14.10 -4.86
CA ASP A 413 20.18 15.29 -5.20
C ASP A 413 20.79 15.23 -6.61
N LEU A 414 20.34 14.28 -7.44
CA LEU A 414 20.82 14.16 -8.82
C LEU A 414 20.05 15.09 -9.76
N ALA A 415 20.79 15.77 -10.65
CA ALA A 415 20.20 16.55 -11.74
C ALA A 415 19.41 15.68 -12.73
N SER A 416 19.72 14.37 -12.80
CA SER A 416 19.07 13.39 -13.67
C SER A 416 17.91 12.64 -13.00
N LYS A 417 17.44 13.07 -11.82
CA LYS A 417 16.35 12.39 -11.10
C LYS A 417 15.06 12.40 -11.92
N TRP A 418 14.26 11.35 -11.79
CA TRP A 418 12.95 11.22 -12.44
C TRP A 418 11.77 11.46 -11.49
N THR A 419 12.04 11.59 -10.19
CA THR A 419 11.03 11.73 -9.15
C THR A 419 11.52 12.69 -8.07
N GLY A 420 10.58 13.41 -7.45
CA GLY A 420 10.82 14.39 -6.39
C GLY A 420 10.01 15.65 -6.64
N GLY A 421 9.72 16.40 -5.57
CA GLY A 421 9.06 17.68 -5.72
C GLY A 421 10.02 18.77 -6.18
N SER A 422 9.44 19.86 -6.68
CA SER A 422 10.17 21.08 -7.00
C SER A 422 9.28 22.30 -6.78
N PRO A 423 9.82 23.41 -6.25
CA PRO A 423 9.09 24.67 -6.18
C PRO A 423 8.92 25.38 -7.53
N TYR A 424 9.54 24.85 -8.60
CA TYR A 424 9.51 25.43 -9.94
C TYR A 424 8.59 24.67 -10.92
N GLU A 425 7.91 23.64 -10.42
CA GLU A 425 6.81 22.94 -11.10
C GLU A 425 5.47 23.49 -10.61
#